data_AF-A0A844SX73-F1
#
_entry.id   AF-A0A844SX73-F1
#
_cell.length_a   1.000
_cell.length_b   1.000
_cell.length_c   1.000
_cell.angle_alpha   90.00
_cell.angle_beta   90.00
_cell.angle_gamma   90.00
#
_symmetry.space_group_name_H-M   'P 1'
#
loop_
_entity.id
_entity.type
_entity.pdbx_description
1 polymer ?
#
loop_
_entity_poly.entity_id
_entity_poly.type
_entity_poly.pdbx_seq_one_letter_code
_entity_poly.pdbx_strand_id
1 'polypeptide(L)'
;MKPSARVFAIPPAKHVRIVGYVVDRMGKAASVDDAEAFLFDHLWTEAGRLSDLGIPDSEIEALCADFARAAWVAFFKTKPAKDIA
;
A
#
# COMPACT_ATOMS: atom_id res chain seq x y z
N MET A 1 3.89 8.49 21.49
CA MET A 1 3.55 7.41 20.54
C MET A 1 3.02 8.02 19.26
N LYS A 2 3.67 7.81 18.12
CA LYS A 2 3.12 8.20 16.81
C LYS A 2 1.96 7.25 16.46
N PRO A 3 0.83 7.73 15.91
CA PRO A 3 -0.24 6.84 15.48
C PRO A 3 0.25 6.09 14.24
N SER A 4 0.51 4.79 14.40
CA SER A 4 0.73 3.90 13.27
C SER A 4 -0.55 3.88 12.43
N ALA A 5 -0.44 4.26 11.15
CA ALA A 5 -1.55 4.18 10.21
C ALA A 5 -2.05 2.72 10.18
N ARG A 6 -3.34 2.52 10.50
CA ARG A 6 -3.99 1.21 10.52
C ARG A 6 -4.68 1.05 9.17
N VAL A 7 -4.13 0.23 8.28
CA VAL A 7 -4.60 0.23 6.89
C VAL A 7 -5.88 -0.58 6.72
N PHE A 8 -5.96 -1.74 7.38
CA PHE A 8 -7.06 -2.69 7.17
C PHE A 8 -8.01 -2.85 8.36
N ALA A 9 -7.71 -2.25 9.51
CA ALA A 9 -8.64 -2.18 10.65
C ALA A 9 -9.65 -1.03 10.56
N ILE A 10 -9.72 -0.35 9.40
CA ILE A 10 -10.51 0.86 9.20
C ILE A 10 -11.47 0.63 8.02
N PRO A 11 -12.72 1.15 8.07
CA PRO A 11 -13.67 1.01 6.98
C PRO A 11 -13.08 1.40 5.60
N PRO A 12 -13.50 0.76 4.50
CA PRO A 12 -12.99 1.00 3.15
C PRO A 12 -12.95 2.49 2.74
N ALA A 13 -13.86 3.31 3.28
CA ALA A 13 -13.88 4.76 3.08
C ALA A 13 -12.60 5.49 3.52
N LYS A 14 -11.76 4.91 4.39
CA LYS A 14 -10.45 5.49 4.77
C LYS A 14 -9.27 4.85 4.02
N HIS A 15 -9.48 3.76 3.27
CA HIS A 15 -8.44 3.17 2.42
C HIS A 15 -7.89 4.18 1.41
N VAL A 16 -8.74 5.10 0.92
CA VAL A 16 -8.32 6.18 0.00
C VAL A 16 -7.21 7.06 0.59
N ARG A 17 -7.30 7.41 1.89
CA ARG A 17 -6.26 8.23 2.54
C ARG A 17 -4.96 7.47 2.73
N ILE A 18 -5.06 6.17 2.99
CA ILE A 18 -3.90 5.31 3.17
C ILE A 18 -3.21 5.04 1.84
N VAL A 19 -3.96 4.74 0.78
CA VAL A 19 -3.43 4.63 -0.59
C VAL A 19 -2.72 5.93 -0.95
N GLY A 20 -3.30 7.10 -0.67
CA GLY A 20 -2.65 8.39 -0.89
C GLY A 20 -1.33 8.55 -0.12
N TYR A 21 -1.27 8.12 1.16
CA TYR A 21 -0.04 8.12 1.95
C TYR A 21 1.02 7.18 1.36
N VAL A 22 0.65 5.94 1.05
CA VAL A 22 1.57 4.94 0.47
C VAL A 22 2.10 5.42 -0.86
N VAL A 23 1.25 5.99 -1.71
CA VAL A 23 1.63 6.56 -3.01
C VAL A 23 2.58 7.75 -2.86
N ASP A 24 2.35 8.65 -1.91
CA ASP A 24 3.29 9.75 -1.61
C ASP A 24 4.67 9.23 -1.16
N ARG A 25 4.69 8.13 -0.38
CA ARG A 25 5.95 7.48 0.04
C ARG A 25 6.65 6.80 -1.12
N MET A 26 5.92 6.05 -1.95
CA MET A 26 6.43 5.46 -3.20
C MET A 26 6.98 6.56 -4.13
N GLY A 27 6.30 7.70 -4.24
CA GLY A 27 6.71 8.84 -5.07
C GLY A 27 8.04 9.49 -4.66
N LYS A 28 8.49 9.26 -3.42
CA LYS A 28 9.77 9.73 -2.90
C LYS A 28 10.92 8.73 -3.11
N ALA A 29 10.61 7.53 -3.60
CA ALA A 29 11.61 6.51 -3.90
C ALA A 29 12.46 6.92 -5.12
N ALA A 30 13.73 6.50 -5.14
CA ALA A 30 14.65 6.87 -6.20
C ALA A 30 14.34 6.16 -7.53
N SER A 31 13.78 4.96 -7.47
CA SER A 31 13.39 4.14 -8.62
C SER A 31 12.00 3.51 -8.46
N VAL A 32 11.50 2.88 -9.52
CA VAL A 32 10.28 2.07 -9.45
C VAL A 32 10.50 0.83 -8.58
N ASP A 33 11.69 0.22 -8.66
CA ASP A 33 12.06 -0.94 -7.85
C ASP A 33 12.09 -0.58 -6.34
N ASP A 34 12.61 0.60 -5.98
CA ASP A 34 12.57 1.09 -4.60
C ASP A 34 11.13 1.36 -4.12
N ALA A 35 10.26 1.83 -5.03
CA ALA A 35 8.83 2.01 -4.73
C ALA A 35 8.11 0.67 -4.54
N GLU A 36 8.46 -0.35 -5.33
CA GLU A 36 7.96 -1.70 -5.20
C GLU A 36 8.41 -2.34 -3.89
N ALA A 37 9.69 -2.23 -3.53
CA ALA A 37 10.22 -2.70 -2.25
C ALA A 37 9.48 -2.06 -1.07
N PHE A 38 9.24 -0.74 -1.12
CA PHE A 38 8.44 -0.06 -0.09
C PHE A 38 7.00 -0.59 0.00
N LEU A 39 6.33 -0.78 -1.14
CA LEU A 39 4.97 -1.30 -1.18
C LEU A 39 4.90 -2.73 -0.64
N PHE A 40 5.88 -3.58 -1.00
CA PHE A 40 5.99 -4.94 -0.51
C PHE A 40 6.14 -5.00 1.01
N ASP A 41 7.09 -4.26 1.58
CA ASP A 41 7.32 -4.20 3.04
C ASP A 41 6.07 -3.71 3.80
N HIS A 42 5.35 -2.75 3.21
CA HIS A 42 4.11 -2.25 3.77
C HIS A 42 3.03 -3.33 3.80
N LEU A 43 2.81 -4.02 2.67
CA LEU A 43 1.82 -5.10 2.57
C LEU A 43 2.17 -6.29 3.47
N TRP A 44 3.45 -6.65 3.57
CA TRP A 44 3.92 -7.71 4.48
C TRP A 44 3.57 -7.41 5.95
N THR A 45 3.84 -6.17 6.38
CA THR A 45 3.51 -5.72 7.74
C THR A 45 2.01 -5.80 8.02
N GLU A 46 1.19 -5.41 7.05
CA GLU A 46 -0.26 -5.41 7.23
C GLU A 46 -0.86 -6.82 7.12
N ALA A 47 -0.32 -7.70 6.27
CA ALA A 47 -0.71 -9.10 6.19
C ALA A 47 -0.47 -9.82 7.53
N GLY A 48 0.68 -9.61 8.17
CA GLY A 48 0.96 -10.15 9.50
C GLY A 48 -0.07 -9.73 10.55
N ARG A 49 -0.47 -8.45 10.54
CA ARG A 49 -1.51 -7.95 11.45
C ARG A 49 -2.90 -8.54 11.18
N LEU A 50 -3.26 -8.75 9.92
CA LEU A 50 -4.52 -9.39 9.57
C LEU A 50 -4.52 -10.87 10.00
N SER A 51 -3.38 -11.55 9.88
CA SER A 51 -3.20 -12.90 10.40
C SER A 51 -3.34 -12.94 11.93
N ASP A 52 -2.77 -11.97 12.65
CA ASP A 52 -2.95 -11.83 14.12
C ASP A 52 -4.41 -11.61 14.53
N LEU A 53 -5.24 -11.05 13.64
CA LEU A 53 -6.68 -10.86 13.84
C LEU A 53 -7.51 -12.11 13.44
N GLY A 54 -6.87 -13.17 12.97
CA GLY A 54 -7.52 -14.42 12.56
C GLY A 54 -8.22 -14.34 11.20
N ILE A 55 -7.86 -13.38 10.35
CA ILE A 55 -8.40 -13.29 8.99
C ILE A 55 -7.78 -14.43 8.14
N PRO A 56 -8.58 -15.14 7.32
CA PRO A 56 -8.06 -16.21 6.47
C PRO A 56 -7.05 -15.69 5.44
N ASP A 57 -5.99 -16.46 5.19
CA ASP A 57 -4.92 -16.09 4.25
C ASP A 57 -5.45 -15.72 2.86
N SER A 58 -6.46 -16.42 2.35
CA SER A 58 -7.08 -16.12 1.05
C SER A 58 -7.77 -14.75 1.00
N GLU A 59 -8.31 -14.29 2.12
CA GLU A 59 -8.91 -12.96 2.25
C GLU A 59 -7.81 -11.89 2.38
N ILE A 60 -6.73 -12.19 3.12
CA ILE A 60 -5.55 -11.33 3.23
C ILE A 60 -4.91 -11.10 1.86
N GLU A 61 -4.72 -12.18 1.08
CA GLU A 61 -4.17 -12.12 -0.27
C GLU A 61 -5.01 -11.23 -1.19
N ALA A 62 -6.33 -11.40 -1.17
CA ALA A 62 -7.25 -10.59 -1.96
C ALA A 62 -7.18 -9.10 -1.58
N LEU A 63 -7.17 -8.79 -0.27
CA LEU A 63 -7.07 -7.43 0.24
C LEU A 63 -5.74 -6.76 -0.15
N CYS A 64 -4.63 -7.48 -0.01
CA CYS A 64 -3.30 -7.01 -0.39
C CYS A 64 -3.20 -6.77 -1.90
N ALA A 65 -3.75 -7.66 -2.73
CA ALA A 65 -3.75 -7.52 -4.18
C ALA A 65 -4.56 -6.31 -4.65
N ASP A 66 -5.75 -6.09 -4.09
CA ASP A 66 -6.59 -4.94 -4.42
C ASP A 66 -5.94 -3.62 -3.97
N PHE A 67 -5.31 -3.61 -2.79
CA PHE A 67 -4.56 -2.45 -2.32
C PHE A 67 -3.37 -2.14 -3.24
N ALA A 68 -2.55 -3.15 -3.58
CA ALA A 68 -1.41 -3.00 -4.48
C ALA A 68 -1.84 -2.43 -5.83
N ARG A 69 -2.94 -2.94 -6.40
CA ARG A 69 -3.50 -2.43 -7.66
C ARG A 69 -3.90 -0.97 -7.54
N ALA A 70 -4.60 -0.59 -6.47
CA ALA A 70 -5.01 0.79 -6.24
C ALA A 70 -3.81 1.75 -6.07
N ALA A 71 -2.78 1.30 -5.33
CA ALA A 71 -1.55 2.07 -5.12
C ALA A 71 -0.80 2.30 -6.43
N TRP A 72 -0.57 1.25 -7.25
CA TRP A 72 0.12 1.41 -8.53
C TRP A 72 -0.65 2.29 -9.52
N VAL A 73 -1.97 2.12 -9.62
CA VAL A 73 -2.82 2.98 -10.46
C VAL A 73 -2.69 4.45 -10.05
N ALA A 74 -2.71 4.74 -8.75
CA ALA A 74 -2.56 6.10 -8.25
C ALA A 74 -1.14 6.63 -8.48
N PHE A 75 -0.10 5.84 -8.19
CA PHE A 75 1.30 6.19 -8.38
C PHE A 75 1.60 6.62 -9.81
N PHE A 76 1.22 5.82 -10.81
CA PHE A 76 1.46 6.14 -12.23
C PHE A 76 0.56 7.27 -12.76
N LYS A 77 -0.61 7.53 -12.13
CA LYS A 77 -1.40 8.73 -12.44
C LYS A 77 -0.73 10.01 -11.93
N THR A 78 -0.01 9.93 -10.80
CA THR A 78 0.65 11.08 -10.17
C THR A 78 2.06 11.35 -10.68
N LYS A 79 2.78 10.33 -11.14
CA LYS A 79 4.14 10.46 -11.68
C LYS A 79 4.07 10.72 -13.19
N PRO A 80 4.41 11.91 -13.71
CA PRO A 80 4.37 12.17 -15.15
C PRO A 80 5.33 11.21 -15.89
N ALA A 81 4.92 10.73 -17.06
CA ALA A 81 5.62 9.72 -17.86
C ALA A 81 7.07 10.07 -18.28
N LYS A 82 7.56 11.28 -17.94
CA LYS A 82 8.94 11.71 -18.22
C LYS A 82 9.98 11.10 -17.26
N ASP A 83 9.56 10.57 -16.11
CA ASP A 83 10.47 10.05 -15.07
C ASP A 83 10.52 8.50 -15.03
N ILE A 84 10.11 7.83 -16.12
CA ILE A 84 10.12 6.36 -16.30
C ILE A 84 11.09 5.97 -17.43
N ALA A 85 12.20 6.71 -17.58
CA ALA A 85 13.23 6.48 -18.59
C ALA A 85 14.54 6.03 -17.95
#